data_AF-A0A498MCZ9-F1
#
_entry.id   AF-A0A498MCZ9-F1
#
_cell.length_a   1.000
_cell.length_b   1.000
_cell.length_c   1.000
_cell.angle_alpha   90.00
_cell.angle_beta   90.00
_cell.angle_gamma   90.00
#
_symmetry.space_group_name_H-M   'P 1'
#
loop_
_entity.id
_entity.type
_entity.pdbx_description
1 polymer ?
#
loop_
_entity_poly.entity_id
_entity_poly.type
_entity_poly.pdbx_seq_one_letter_code
_entity_poly.pdbx_strand_id
1 'polypeptide(L)'
;MEKALFGCVLKPLKIQLQQTLISLHTQDGSLQKITDSLLAYQEGALERLAVRVAVLDARGVDRAKAKLTLMQRSHSPIDKVLLLLQVCKSVYKAMGTQPDQDVGSEDFLPALSYVLVQCNIPQLLLETEYMMELLEPSWLTGEGGYYLTSVYASLCLIQSKPGATPTCSLTNEAQEYLREWSRRRGQEAKTQKDSQQKQVSFFMYMM
;
A
#
# COMPACT_ATOMS: atom_id res chain seq x y z
N MET A 1 2.05 -23.75 -6.34
CA MET A 1 3.47 -23.62 -5.92
C MET A 1 3.65 -22.37 -5.04
N GLU A 2 3.13 -21.20 -5.41
CA GLU A 2 3.14 -19.96 -4.59
C GLU A 2 2.69 -20.13 -3.13
N LYS A 3 1.53 -20.76 -2.88
CA LYS A 3 1.05 -20.97 -1.50
C LYS A 3 2.02 -21.80 -0.64
N ALA A 4 2.74 -22.76 -1.25
CA ALA A 4 3.76 -23.54 -0.56
C ALA A 4 5.05 -22.72 -0.34
N LEU A 5 5.43 -21.86 -1.29
CA LEU A 5 6.54 -20.91 -1.13
C LEU A 5 6.27 -19.92 0.03
N PHE A 6 5.08 -19.32 0.08
CA PHE A 6 4.70 -18.42 1.16
C PHE A 6 4.60 -19.15 2.51
N GLY A 7 4.08 -20.37 2.51
CA GLY A 7 3.98 -21.20 3.71
C GLY A 7 5.33 -21.68 4.26
N CYS A 8 6.24 -22.12 3.39
CA CYS A 8 7.50 -22.76 3.79
C CYS A 8 8.67 -21.78 3.91
N VAL A 9 8.66 -20.66 3.18
CA VAL A 9 9.77 -19.69 3.14
C VAL A 9 9.38 -18.39 3.82
N LEU A 10 8.27 -17.75 3.45
CA LEU A 10 7.92 -16.46 4.03
C LEU A 10 7.44 -16.56 5.49
N LYS A 11 6.71 -17.62 5.85
CA LYS A 11 6.23 -17.79 7.24
C LYS A 11 7.38 -17.80 8.27
N PRO A 12 8.47 -18.58 8.11
CA PRO A 12 9.60 -18.51 9.04
C PRO A 12 10.41 -17.21 8.91
N LEU A 13 10.56 -16.65 7.70
CA LEU A 13 11.38 -15.46 7.48
C LEU A 13 10.69 -14.15 7.87
N LYS A 14 9.35 -14.11 7.97
CA LYS A 14 8.59 -12.88 8.23
C LYS A 14 9.10 -12.15 9.48
N ILE A 15 9.36 -12.88 10.56
CA ILE A 15 9.83 -12.27 11.81
C ILE A 15 11.15 -11.54 11.59
N GLN A 16 12.08 -12.17 10.88
CA GLN A 16 13.39 -11.58 10.58
C GLN A 16 13.26 -10.38 9.62
N LEU A 17 12.46 -10.51 8.56
CA LEU A 17 12.19 -9.41 7.63
C LEU A 17 11.57 -8.21 8.35
N GLN A 18 10.60 -8.46 9.23
CA GLN A 18 9.94 -7.43 10.01
C GLN A 18 10.91 -6.77 11.00
N GLN A 19 11.77 -7.53 11.67
CA GLN A 19 12.80 -6.99 12.56
C GLN A 19 13.80 -6.11 11.81
N THR A 20 14.26 -6.56 10.64
CA THR A 20 15.17 -5.78 9.79
C THR A 20 14.52 -4.49 9.31
N LEU A 21 13.28 -4.55 8.81
CA LEU A 21 12.53 -3.35 8.39
C LEU A 21 12.35 -2.39 9.57
N ILE A 22 11.90 -2.86 10.73
CA ILE A 22 11.78 -2.01 11.94
C ILE A 22 13.12 -1.36 12.27
N SER A 23 14.22 -2.11 12.25
CA SER A 23 15.55 -1.58 12.54
C SER A 23 15.95 -0.48 11.57
N LEU A 24 15.79 -0.70 10.26
CA LEU A 24 16.12 0.29 9.22
C LEU A 24 15.30 1.56 9.40
N HIS A 25 13.98 1.43 9.57
CA HIS A 25 13.08 2.59 9.70
C HIS A 25 13.15 3.29 11.06
N THR A 26 13.72 2.63 12.07
CA THR A 26 14.05 3.27 13.34
C THR A 26 15.35 4.07 13.21
N GLN A 27 16.33 3.55 12.45
CA GLN A 27 17.62 4.23 12.23
C GLN A 27 17.48 5.46 11.33
N ASP A 28 16.66 5.41 10.28
CA ASP A 28 16.41 6.55 9.39
C ASP A 28 15.37 7.54 9.94
N GLY A 29 14.71 7.20 11.07
CA GLY A 29 13.70 8.01 11.74
C GLY A 29 12.35 8.07 11.04
N SER A 30 12.14 7.35 9.93
CA SER A 30 10.90 7.36 9.16
C SER A 30 9.71 6.77 9.93
N LEU A 31 9.94 5.74 10.76
CA LEU A 31 8.91 5.14 11.62
C LEU A 31 8.47 6.10 12.72
N GLN A 32 9.41 6.84 13.30
CA GLN A 32 9.09 7.88 14.29
C GLN A 32 8.32 9.01 13.61
N LYS A 33 8.78 9.45 12.43
CA LYS A 33 8.14 10.51 11.65
C LYS A 33 6.70 10.20 11.27
N ILE A 34 6.39 8.97 10.80
CA ILE A 34 4.99 8.59 10.51
C ILE A 34 4.16 8.54 11.80
N THR A 35 4.74 8.07 12.91
CA THR A 35 4.05 8.02 14.21
C THR A 35 3.67 9.43 14.67
N ASP A 36 4.62 10.37 14.64
CA ASP A 36 4.40 11.76 15.03
C ASP A 36 3.40 12.45 14.12
N SER A 37 3.51 12.23 12.80
CA SER A 37 2.54 12.73 11.83
C SER A 37 1.14 12.20 12.10
N LEU A 38 0.95 10.88 12.26
CA LEU A 38 -0.37 10.29 12.51
C LEU A 38 -1.03 10.88 13.77
N LEU A 39 -0.25 11.16 14.81
CA LEU A 39 -0.72 11.85 16.02
C LEU A 39 -1.06 13.31 15.75
N ALA A 40 -0.19 14.04 15.05
CA ALA A 40 -0.41 15.44 14.73
C ALA A 40 -1.68 15.67 13.90
N TYR A 41 -2.02 14.75 12.99
CA TYR A 41 -3.21 14.83 12.14
C TYR A 41 -4.51 14.36 12.82
N GLN A 42 -4.49 13.79 14.04
CA GLN A 42 -5.72 13.33 14.72
C GLN A 42 -6.78 14.43 14.81
N GLU A 43 -6.36 15.65 15.13
CA GLU A 43 -7.21 16.84 15.15
C GLU A 43 -7.12 17.60 13.83
N GLY A 44 -8.27 17.85 13.19
CA GLY A 44 -8.34 18.62 11.94
C GLY A 44 -7.86 17.87 10.70
N ALA A 45 -7.84 16.53 10.72
CA ALA A 45 -7.42 15.69 9.59
C ALA A 45 -8.05 16.10 8.25
N LEU A 46 -9.36 16.36 8.24
CA LEU A 46 -10.13 16.71 7.03
C LEU A 46 -9.59 17.99 6.37
N GLU A 47 -9.36 19.03 7.15
CA GLU A 47 -8.88 20.32 6.65
C GLU A 47 -7.42 20.22 6.21
N ARG A 48 -6.57 19.59 7.03
CA ARG A 48 -5.12 19.50 6.77
C ARG A 48 -4.78 18.60 5.58
N LEU A 49 -5.61 17.60 5.30
CA LEU A 49 -5.48 16.73 4.13
C LEU A 49 -6.30 17.23 2.93
N ALA A 50 -6.99 18.38 3.07
CA ALA A 50 -7.84 18.96 2.04
C ALA A 50 -8.91 17.99 1.48
N VAL A 51 -9.54 17.20 2.36
CA VAL A 51 -10.57 16.23 1.95
C VAL A 51 -11.86 16.96 1.55
N ARG A 52 -12.30 16.78 0.31
CA ARG A 52 -13.49 17.44 -0.26
C ARG A 52 -14.68 16.52 -0.49
N VAL A 53 -14.51 15.24 -0.22
CA VAL A 53 -15.47 14.17 -0.48
C VAL A 53 -16.01 13.60 0.83
N ALA A 54 -17.11 12.86 0.73
CA ALA A 54 -17.64 12.10 1.85
C ALA A 54 -16.64 11.03 2.31
N VAL A 55 -16.47 10.90 3.63
CA VAL A 55 -15.54 9.96 4.26
C VAL A 55 -16.26 8.88 5.05
N LEU A 56 -15.52 7.86 5.49
CA LEU A 56 -16.05 6.85 6.38
C LEU A 56 -16.55 7.46 7.70
N ASP A 57 -17.72 6.99 8.13
CA ASP A 57 -18.22 7.23 9.49
C ASP A 57 -17.36 6.49 10.53
N ALA A 58 -17.56 6.78 11.82
CA ALA A 58 -16.80 6.16 12.90
C ALA A 58 -16.82 4.62 12.83
N ARG A 59 -17.98 4.02 12.55
CA ARG A 59 -18.13 2.57 12.39
C ARG A 59 -17.38 2.04 11.17
N GLY A 60 -17.35 2.80 10.08
CA GLY A 60 -16.58 2.49 8.87
C GLY A 60 -15.08 2.49 9.14
N VAL A 61 -14.59 3.49 9.87
CA VAL A 61 -13.19 3.57 10.32
C VAL A 61 -12.84 2.37 11.21
N ASP A 62 -13.68 2.01 12.18
CA ASP A 62 -13.42 0.85 13.05
C ASP A 62 -13.30 -0.45 12.27
N ARG A 63 -14.15 -0.64 11.24
CA ARG A 63 -14.07 -1.81 10.34
C ARG A 63 -12.80 -1.78 9.50
N ALA A 64 -12.40 -0.62 9.00
CA ALA A 64 -11.15 -0.46 8.25
C ALA A 64 -9.94 -0.80 9.14
N LYS A 65 -9.91 -0.24 10.36
CA LYS A 65 -8.88 -0.52 11.37
C LYS A 65 -8.78 -2.01 11.69
N ALA A 66 -9.91 -2.68 11.92
CA ALA A 66 -9.93 -4.12 12.19
C ALA A 66 -9.32 -4.95 11.03
N LYS A 67 -9.61 -4.59 9.77
CA LYS A 67 -9.01 -5.24 8.59
C LYS A 67 -7.51 -5.00 8.50
N LEU A 68 -7.05 -3.77 8.74
CA LEU A 68 -5.62 -3.43 8.72
C LEU A 68 -4.86 -4.13 9.85
N THR A 69 -5.44 -4.24 11.05
CA THR A 69 -4.85 -5.03 12.14
C THR A 69 -4.80 -6.52 11.80
N LEU A 70 -5.83 -7.06 11.15
CA LEU A 70 -5.81 -8.44 10.65
C LEU A 70 -4.72 -8.63 9.58
N MET A 71 -4.56 -7.64 8.70
CA MET A 71 -3.55 -7.61 7.65
C MET A 71 -2.15 -7.77 8.23
N GLN A 72 -1.82 -7.04 9.30
CA GLN A 72 -0.52 -7.14 9.99
C GLN A 72 -0.22 -8.58 10.46
N ARG A 73 -1.23 -9.31 10.93
CA ARG A 73 -1.09 -10.68 11.43
C ARG A 73 -0.84 -11.69 10.30
N SER A 74 -1.32 -11.42 9.09
CA SER A 74 -1.11 -12.33 7.95
C SER A 74 0.37 -12.39 7.52
N HIS A 75 0.81 -13.53 6.97
CA HIS A 75 2.14 -13.70 6.41
C HIS A 75 2.16 -13.61 4.87
N SER A 76 1.04 -13.99 4.24
CA SER A 76 0.89 -14.01 2.79
C SER A 76 0.73 -12.57 2.27
N PRO A 77 1.63 -12.08 1.38
CA PRO A 77 1.47 -10.75 0.80
C PRO A 77 0.16 -10.63 -0.01
N ILE A 78 -0.30 -11.73 -0.62
CA ILE A 78 -1.60 -11.77 -1.32
C ILE A 78 -2.76 -11.54 -0.34
N ASP A 79 -2.79 -12.26 0.78
CA ASP A 79 -3.87 -12.09 1.77
C ASP A 79 -3.87 -10.67 2.35
N LYS A 80 -2.68 -10.08 2.50
CA LYS A 80 -2.54 -8.70 2.95
C LYS A 80 -3.15 -7.72 1.94
N VAL A 81 -2.81 -7.85 0.66
CA VAL A 81 -3.39 -7.02 -0.41
C VAL A 81 -4.90 -7.17 -0.48
N LEU A 82 -5.44 -8.39 -0.36
CA LEU A 82 -6.89 -8.60 -0.40
C LEU A 82 -7.61 -7.85 0.75
N LEU A 83 -7.02 -7.82 1.94
CA LEU A 83 -7.56 -7.03 3.06
C LEU A 83 -7.44 -5.52 2.81
N LEU A 84 -6.32 -5.06 2.24
CA LEU A 84 -6.11 -3.67 1.84
C LEU A 84 -7.16 -3.21 0.82
N LEU A 85 -7.41 -4.02 -0.21
CA LEU A 85 -8.42 -3.79 -1.24
C LEU A 85 -9.82 -3.61 -0.64
N GLN A 86 -10.17 -4.40 0.36
CA GLN A 86 -11.46 -4.26 1.05
C GLN A 86 -11.58 -2.94 1.81
N VAL A 87 -10.46 -2.38 2.31
CA VAL A 87 -10.44 -1.04 2.90
C VAL A 87 -10.63 0.01 1.82
N CYS A 88 -9.83 -0.02 0.75
CA CYS A 88 -9.93 0.93 -0.36
C CYS A 88 -11.34 0.96 -0.97
N LYS A 89 -11.95 -0.20 -1.23
CA LYS A 89 -13.33 -0.28 -1.74
C LYS A 89 -14.36 0.31 -0.78
N SER A 90 -14.12 0.22 0.53
CA SER A 90 -14.98 0.87 1.53
C SER A 90 -14.86 2.40 1.47
N VAL A 91 -13.66 2.93 1.19
CA VAL A 91 -13.42 4.37 0.98
C VAL A 91 -14.16 4.86 -0.27
N TYR A 92 -14.03 4.19 -1.42
CA TYR A 92 -14.79 4.54 -2.64
C TYR A 92 -16.29 4.57 -2.39
N LYS A 93 -16.82 3.55 -1.70
CA LYS A 93 -18.24 3.50 -1.36
C LYS A 93 -18.66 4.70 -0.50
N ALA A 94 -17.82 5.12 0.44
CA ALA A 94 -18.09 6.29 1.28
C ALA A 94 -18.09 7.60 0.50
N MET A 95 -17.22 7.72 -0.50
CA MET A 95 -17.14 8.86 -1.41
C MET A 95 -18.37 8.99 -2.33
N GLY A 96 -19.28 8.01 -2.33
CA GLY A 96 -20.45 7.99 -3.22
C GLY A 96 -20.11 7.57 -4.66
N THR A 97 -18.92 7.01 -4.86
CA THR A 97 -18.36 6.69 -6.17
C THR A 97 -18.22 5.18 -6.32
N GLN A 98 -18.55 4.63 -7.49
CA GLN A 98 -18.23 3.23 -7.76
C GLN A 98 -16.73 3.08 -8.00
N PRO A 99 -16.09 1.96 -7.62
CA PRO A 99 -14.68 1.70 -7.89
C PRO A 99 -14.31 1.80 -9.38
N ASP A 100 -15.30 1.60 -10.26
CA ASP A 100 -15.15 1.60 -11.72
C ASP A 100 -15.51 2.96 -12.37
N GLN A 101 -15.86 3.97 -11.56
CA GLN A 101 -16.16 5.32 -12.03
C GLN A 101 -14.89 6.15 -11.89
N ASP A 102 -14.52 6.92 -12.93
CA ASP A 102 -13.33 7.79 -12.94
C ASP A 102 -13.45 8.91 -11.89
N VAL A 103 -13.24 8.55 -10.63
CA VAL A 103 -12.90 9.49 -9.58
C VAL A 103 -11.44 9.84 -9.84
N GLY A 104 -11.16 11.13 -10.03
CA GLY A 104 -9.78 11.58 -10.13
C GLY A 104 -9.00 11.08 -8.92
N SER A 105 -7.78 10.58 -9.14
CA SER A 105 -6.80 10.29 -8.08
C SER A 105 -6.69 11.39 -7.02
N GLU A 106 -6.99 12.62 -7.44
CA GLU A 106 -7.00 13.86 -6.65
C GLU A 106 -7.94 13.82 -5.43
N ASP A 107 -9.06 13.12 -5.49
CA ASP A 107 -10.01 13.03 -4.35
C ASP A 107 -9.84 11.76 -3.52
N PHE A 108 -9.40 10.67 -4.16
CA PHE A 108 -9.21 9.39 -3.47
C PHE A 108 -8.03 9.43 -2.49
N LEU A 109 -6.90 10.02 -2.88
CA LEU A 109 -5.69 10.04 -2.05
C LEU A 109 -5.91 10.77 -0.70
N PRO A 110 -6.52 11.97 -0.66
CA PRO A 110 -6.92 12.62 0.59
C PRO A 110 -7.85 11.78 1.45
N ALA A 111 -8.89 11.19 0.85
CA ALA A 111 -9.88 10.38 1.57
C ALA A 111 -9.26 9.12 2.18
N LEU A 112 -8.39 8.45 1.42
CA LEU A 112 -7.62 7.30 1.91
C LEU A 112 -6.68 7.73 3.04
N SER A 113 -5.92 8.81 2.87
CA SER A 113 -5.00 9.35 3.88
C SER A 113 -5.73 9.67 5.19
N TYR A 114 -6.92 10.26 5.11
CA TYR A 114 -7.77 10.50 6.28
C TYR A 114 -8.10 9.20 7.02
N VAL A 115 -8.53 8.16 6.30
CA VAL A 115 -8.84 6.87 6.91
C VAL A 115 -7.62 6.24 7.58
N LEU A 116 -6.44 6.36 6.97
CA LEU A 116 -5.19 5.85 7.56
C LEU A 116 -4.82 6.62 8.86
N VAL A 117 -4.99 7.94 8.87
CA VAL A 117 -4.83 8.77 10.08
C VAL A 117 -5.77 8.31 11.19
N GLN A 118 -7.05 8.12 10.86
CA GLN A 118 -8.06 7.69 11.85
C GLN A 118 -7.79 6.26 12.37
N CYS A 119 -7.25 5.37 11.52
CA CYS A 119 -6.84 4.04 11.97
C CYS A 119 -5.65 4.10 12.95
N ASN A 120 -4.74 5.05 12.74
CA ASN A 120 -3.54 5.30 13.54
C ASN A 120 -2.69 4.03 13.76
N ILE A 121 -2.21 3.45 12.66
CA ILE A 121 -1.38 2.23 12.66
C ILE A 121 -0.04 2.55 11.98
N PRO A 122 0.99 2.98 12.73
CA PRO A 122 2.28 3.38 12.14
C PRO A 122 2.99 2.26 11.37
N GLN A 123 2.85 1.00 11.81
CA GLN A 123 3.49 -0.15 11.15
C GLN A 123 2.89 -0.45 9.77
N LEU A 124 1.81 0.24 9.36
CA LEU A 124 1.25 0.09 8.02
C LEU A 124 2.26 0.43 6.92
N LEU A 125 3.21 1.34 7.18
CA LEU A 125 4.33 1.64 6.28
C LEU A 125 5.15 0.38 5.97
N LEU A 126 5.59 -0.32 7.00
CA LEU A 126 6.39 -1.55 6.89
C LEU A 126 5.61 -2.66 6.18
N GLU A 127 4.32 -2.78 6.48
CA GLU A 127 3.46 -3.76 5.81
C GLU A 127 3.25 -3.45 4.33
N THR A 128 3.22 -2.17 3.97
CA THR A 128 3.08 -1.70 2.59
C THR A 128 4.34 -2.03 1.80
N GLU A 129 5.52 -1.72 2.33
CA GLU A 129 6.81 -2.06 1.72
C GLU A 129 7.00 -3.59 1.63
N TYR A 130 6.61 -4.33 2.66
CA TYR A 130 6.60 -5.79 2.64
C TYR A 130 5.79 -6.34 1.46
N MET A 131 4.58 -5.81 1.23
CA MET A 131 3.75 -6.20 0.09
C MET A 131 4.38 -5.76 -1.25
N MET A 132 4.87 -4.52 -1.32
CA MET A 132 5.47 -3.96 -2.54
C MET A 132 6.68 -4.74 -3.04
N GLU A 133 7.50 -5.29 -2.13
CA GLU A 133 8.68 -6.06 -2.52
C GLU A 133 8.38 -7.57 -2.72
N LEU A 134 7.41 -8.16 -2.01
CA LEU A 134 7.20 -9.62 -2.02
C LEU A 134 6.04 -10.15 -2.87
N LEU A 135 5.10 -9.31 -3.28
CA LEU A 135 4.05 -9.74 -4.22
C LEU A 135 4.66 -10.17 -5.54
N GLU A 136 4.06 -11.13 -6.25
CA GLU A 136 4.48 -11.39 -7.63
C GLU A 136 4.02 -10.26 -8.57
N PRO A 137 4.77 -9.99 -9.66
CA PRO A 137 4.41 -8.91 -10.59
C PRO A 137 3.01 -9.03 -11.20
N SER A 138 2.46 -10.24 -11.32
CA SER A 138 1.09 -10.50 -11.78
C SER A 138 0.03 -9.80 -10.91
N TRP A 139 0.21 -9.78 -9.59
CA TRP A 139 -0.67 -9.11 -8.62
C TRP A 139 -0.55 -7.60 -8.61
N LEU A 140 0.54 -7.07 -9.17
CA LEU A 140 0.77 -5.63 -9.29
C LEU A 140 0.14 -5.04 -10.55
N THR A 141 -0.51 -5.86 -11.38
CA THR A 141 -1.30 -5.39 -12.53
C THR A 141 -2.74 -5.10 -12.12
N GLY A 142 -3.32 -4.01 -12.63
CA GLY A 142 -4.70 -3.61 -12.34
C GLY A 142 -4.92 -3.04 -10.94
N GLU A 143 -6.05 -3.37 -10.31
CA GLU A 143 -6.49 -2.82 -9.01
C GLU A 143 -5.46 -3.04 -7.88
N GLY A 144 -4.82 -4.21 -7.84
CA GLY A 144 -3.88 -4.57 -6.77
C GLY A 144 -2.70 -3.60 -6.66
N GLY A 145 -2.02 -3.36 -7.79
CA GLY A 145 -0.91 -2.40 -7.86
C GLY A 145 -1.35 -0.96 -7.65
N TYR A 146 -2.52 -0.58 -8.18
CA TYR A 146 -3.05 0.78 -8.01
C TYR A 146 -3.32 1.11 -6.54
N TYR A 147 -4.05 0.25 -5.81
CA TYR A 147 -4.36 0.53 -4.41
C TYR A 147 -3.13 0.41 -3.50
N LEU A 148 -2.22 -0.52 -3.78
CA LEU A 148 -0.98 -0.63 -3.01
C LEU A 148 -0.11 0.63 -3.14
N THR A 149 0.07 1.14 -4.36
CA THR A 149 0.81 2.39 -4.58
C THR A 149 0.06 3.60 -4.02
N SER A 150 -1.28 3.62 -4.05
CA SER A 150 -2.10 4.67 -3.43
C SER A 150 -1.97 4.71 -1.90
N VAL A 151 -1.85 3.55 -1.24
CA VAL A 151 -1.61 3.47 0.20
C VAL A 151 -0.21 3.96 0.55
N TYR A 152 0.81 3.54 -0.19
CA TYR A 152 2.17 4.06 -0.01
C TYR A 152 2.21 5.58 -0.17
N ALA A 153 1.61 6.09 -1.25
CA ALA A 153 1.48 7.52 -1.50
C ALA A 153 0.75 8.26 -0.36
N SER A 154 -0.33 7.70 0.17
CA SER A 154 -1.05 8.27 1.32
C SER A 154 -0.16 8.35 2.57
N LEU A 155 0.65 7.34 2.85
CA LEU A 155 1.59 7.34 3.97
C LEU A 155 2.69 8.38 3.80
N CYS A 156 3.24 8.53 2.59
CA CYS A 156 4.21 9.58 2.28
C CYS A 156 3.60 10.98 2.41
N LEU A 157 2.33 11.16 2.01
CA LEU A 157 1.60 12.41 2.19
C LEU A 157 1.45 12.74 3.68
N ILE A 158 1.08 11.78 4.51
CA ILE A 158 0.98 11.95 5.98
C ILE A 158 2.35 12.30 6.59
N GLN A 159 3.44 11.70 6.12
CA GLN A 159 4.80 12.03 6.56
C GLN A 159 5.30 13.40 6.05
N SER A 160 4.64 14.02 5.08
CA SER A 160 5.05 15.36 4.60
C SER A 160 4.79 16.41 5.68
N LYS A 161 5.65 17.44 5.79
CA LYS A 161 5.59 18.41 6.90
C LYS A 161 4.32 19.27 6.80
N PRO A 162 3.58 19.46 7.90
CA PRO A 162 2.49 20.44 7.95
C PRO A 162 3.10 21.85 7.85
N GLY A 163 2.97 22.50 6.69
CA GLY A 163 3.50 23.85 6.45
C GLY A 163 4.12 24.07 5.07
N ALA A 164 4.38 23.02 4.29
CA ALA A 164 4.47 23.17 2.84
C ALA A 164 3.05 23.51 2.33
N THR A 165 2.94 24.35 1.29
CA THR A 165 1.67 24.65 0.64
C THR A 165 0.84 23.37 0.45
N PRO A 166 -0.50 23.40 0.61
CA PRO A 166 -1.39 22.25 0.48
C PRO A 166 -1.52 21.84 -0.99
N THR A 167 -0.39 21.54 -1.59
CA THR A 167 -0.29 20.79 -2.82
C THR A 167 -0.40 19.35 -2.33
N CYS A 168 -1.51 18.70 -2.66
CA CYS A 168 -1.76 17.29 -2.41
C CYS A 168 -0.82 16.39 -3.26
N SER A 169 0.46 16.74 -3.28
CA SER A 169 1.51 16.16 -4.11
C SER A 169 2.53 15.50 -3.22
N LEU A 170 2.89 14.28 -3.58
CA LEU A 170 3.94 13.51 -2.95
C LEU A 170 5.29 14.27 -2.97
N THR A 171 6.14 13.99 -1.98
CA THR A 171 7.52 14.49 -2.00
C THR A 171 8.27 13.95 -3.22
N ASN A 172 9.26 14.69 -3.72
CA ASN A 172 10.09 14.25 -4.85
C ASN A 172 10.70 12.86 -4.60
N GLU A 173 11.18 12.62 -3.37
CA GLU A 173 11.72 11.33 -2.92
C GLU A 173 10.70 10.19 -3.02
N ALA A 174 9.46 10.41 -2.57
CA ALA A 174 8.41 9.39 -2.65
C ALA A 174 7.99 9.10 -4.09
N GLN A 175 7.96 10.14 -4.94
CA GLN A 175 7.69 9.98 -6.38
C GLN A 175 8.80 9.21 -7.07
N GLU A 176 10.06 9.51 -6.76
CA GLU A 176 11.22 8.82 -7.31
C GLU A 176 11.22 7.35 -6.89
N TYR A 177 10.99 7.06 -5.61
CA TYR A 177 10.83 5.69 -5.12
C TYR A 177 9.75 4.92 -5.88
N LEU A 178 8.55 5.49 -6.02
CA LEU A 178 7.46 4.86 -6.76
C LEU A 178 7.81 4.62 -8.23
N ARG A 179 8.51 5.55 -8.88
CA ARG A 179 8.98 5.41 -10.27
C ARG A 179 9.99 4.30 -10.40
N GLU A 180 10.99 4.26 -9.52
CA GLU A 180 12.02 3.22 -9.50
C GLU A 180 11.43 1.85 -9.22
N TRP A 181 10.58 1.75 -8.21
CA TRP A 181 9.84 0.53 -7.89
C TRP A 181 9.03 0.06 -9.10
N SER A 182 8.22 0.94 -9.70
CA SER A 182 7.41 0.60 -10.88
C SER A 182 8.28 0.13 -12.06
N ARG A 183 9.43 0.77 -12.28
CA ARG A 183 10.38 0.40 -13.32
C ARG A 183 10.97 -0.99 -13.05
N ARG A 184 11.43 -1.27 -11.83
CA ARG A 184 12.00 -2.58 -11.44
C ARG A 184 10.96 -3.69 -11.62
N ARG A 185 9.77 -3.52 -11.03
CA ARG A 185 8.70 -4.53 -11.07
C ARG A 185 8.15 -4.75 -12.48
N GLY A 186 8.13 -3.70 -13.32
CA GLY A 186 7.75 -3.81 -14.74
C GLY A 186 8.75 -4.63 -15.57
N GLN A 187 10.05 -4.52 -15.29
CA GLN A 187 11.08 -5.33 -15.94
C GLN A 187 10.96 -6.80 -15.55
N GLU A 188 10.78 -7.09 -14.25
CA GLU A 188 10.56 -8.46 -13.75
C GLU A 188 9.34 -9.12 -14.41
N ALA A 189 8.22 -8.40 -14.51
CA ALA A 189 7.02 -8.89 -15.17
C ALA A 189 7.27 -9.29 -16.64
N LYS A 190 8.08 -8.49 -17.35
CA LYS A 190 8.45 -8.77 -18.75
C LYS A 190 9.34 -10.01 -18.86
N THR A 191 10.38 -10.11 -18.03
CA THR A 191 11.28 -11.27 -18.01
C THR A 191 10.53 -12.57 -17.66
N GLN A 192 9.56 -12.52 -16.75
CA GLN A 192 8.76 -13.69 -16.37
C GLN A 192 7.85 -14.15 -17.51
N LYS A 193 7.22 -13.21 -18.25
CA LYS A 193 6.42 -13.52 -19.45
C LYS A 193 7.29 -14.15 -20.55
N ASP A 194 8.46 -13.57 -20.83
CA ASP A 194 9.38 -14.08 -21.84
C ASP A 194 9.88 -15.49 -21.49
N SER A 195 10.10 -15.77 -20.20
CA SER A 195 10.53 -17.09 -19.71
C SER A 195 9.42 -18.13 -19.86
N GLN A 196 8.18 -17.79 -19.50
CA GLN A 196 7.02 -18.68 -19.70
C GLN A 196 6.78 -18.98 -21.18
N GLN A 197 6.94 -17.97 -22.06
CA GLN A 197 6.74 -18.15 -23.49
C GLN A 197 7.82 -19.04 -24.12
N LYS A 198 9.08 -18.92 -23.68
CA LYS A 198 10.15 -19.84 -24.03
C LYS A 198 9.90 -21.26 -23.51
N GLN A 199 9.36 -21.41 -22.31
CA GLN A 199 9.04 -22.72 -21.74
C GLN A 199 7.90 -23.40 -22.51
N VAL A 200 6.82 -22.68 -22.81
CA VAL A 200 5.70 -23.18 -23.63
C VAL A 200 6.18 -23.52 -25.04
N SER A 201 7.01 -22.68 -25.65
CA SER A 201 7.61 -22.96 -26.96
C SER A 201 8.50 -24.20 -26.91
N PHE A 202 9.34 -24.34 -25.88
CA PHE A 202 10.18 -25.53 -25.67
C PHE A 202 9.36 -26.82 -25.51
N PHE A 203 8.26 -26.78 -24.74
CA PHE A 203 7.34 -27.91 -24.63
C PHE A 203 6.61 -28.23 -25.94
N MET A 204 6.29 -27.21 -26.75
CA MET A 204 5.67 -27.39 -28.08
C MET A 204 6.64 -27.96 -29.13
N TYR A 205 7.95 -27.70 -29.00
CA TYR A 205 8.99 -28.27 -29.88
C TYR A 205 9.41 -29.70 -29.51
N MET A 206 9.03 -30.20 -28.32
CA MET A 206 9.33 -31.57 -27.87
C MET A 206 8.15 -32.55 -28.01
N MET A 207 7.01 -32.13 -28.56
CA MET A 207 5.89 -32.99 -28.95
C MET A 207 5.83 -33.16 -30.46
#